data_AF-E5VGA3-F1
#
_entry.id   AF-E5VGA3-F1
#
_cell.length_a   1.000
_cell.length_b   1.000
_cell.length_c   1.000
_cell.angle_alpha   90.00
_cell.angle_beta   90.00
_cell.angle_gamma   90.00
#
_symmetry.space_group_name_H-M   'P 1'
#
loop_
_entity.id
_entity.type
_entity.pdbx_description
1 polymer ?
#
loop_
_entity_poly.entity_id
_entity_poly.type
_entity_poly.pdbx_seq_one_letter_code
_entity_poly.pdbx_strand_id
1 'polypeptide(L)'
;MVVLDKNTYSSWLKIKKDYSGYTVDKNAMENWVLKFMYKYNTQYGWHKFKTHDGRTKKIYGGPYGWRISKDKEMTSVKKMLANGTTETREPYWREKGKVYDGVNGDIGDTYVEVDMGAQTVYYFKKGKLKYATSCVTGKMTADRKTPECVAYILYKQPSATLSGQGYSSDVKYWMPFIGNVGFHSAPWRGSFGGSEYISNGSHGCVNLPTYAAAALYKLVSQGDPVVAYY
;
A
#
# COMPACT_ATOMS: atom_id res chain seq x y z
N MET A 1 -3.00 -13.87 17.32
CA MET A 1 -1.71 -13.99 18.04
C MET A 1 -0.84 -15.02 17.33
N VAL A 2 0.45 -14.76 17.17
CA VAL A 2 1.43 -15.73 16.62
C VAL A 2 2.31 -16.19 17.76
N VAL A 3 2.57 -17.50 17.85
CA VAL A 3 3.38 -18.08 18.92
C VAL A 3 4.50 -18.90 18.29
N LEU A 4 5.74 -18.63 18.71
CA LEU A 4 6.88 -19.52 18.50
C LEU A 4 7.00 -20.43 19.73
N ASP A 5 6.48 -21.65 19.63
CA ASP A 5 6.44 -22.59 20.75
C ASP A 5 7.54 -23.65 20.68
N LYS A 6 7.65 -24.43 21.75
CA LYS A 6 8.62 -25.52 21.89
C LYS A 6 8.52 -26.54 20.77
N ASN A 7 7.30 -26.91 20.37
CA ASN A 7 7.07 -27.89 19.30
C ASN A 7 7.68 -27.42 17.97
N THR A 8 7.69 -26.11 17.76
CA THR A 8 8.30 -25.50 16.59
C THR A 8 9.82 -25.42 16.74
N TYR A 9 10.34 -24.73 17.76
CA TYR A 9 11.77 -24.45 17.83
C TYR A 9 12.63 -25.64 18.24
N SER A 10 12.08 -26.67 18.90
CA SER A 10 12.86 -27.85 19.29
C SER A 10 13.40 -28.60 18.08
N SER A 11 12.67 -28.58 16.96
CA SER A 11 13.11 -29.17 15.69
C SER A 11 14.31 -28.46 15.07
N TRP A 12 14.63 -27.24 15.53
CA TRP A 12 15.75 -26.44 15.02
C TRP A 12 17.04 -26.71 15.79
N LEU A 13 16.97 -27.30 16.98
CA LEU A 13 18.13 -27.51 17.85
C LEU A 13 18.91 -28.75 17.41
N LYS A 14 20.17 -28.57 17.05
CA LYS A 14 21.10 -29.66 16.69
C LYS A 14 22.20 -29.76 17.74
N ILE A 15 22.32 -30.92 18.38
CA ILE A 15 23.39 -31.22 19.34
C ILE A 15 24.73 -31.12 18.60
N LYS A 16 25.71 -30.46 19.21
CA LYS A 16 27.08 -30.38 18.68
C LYS A 16 27.76 -31.74 18.76
N LYS A 17 28.69 -32.03 17.84
CA LYS A 17 29.41 -33.31 17.78
C LYS A 17 30.23 -33.62 19.05
N ASP A 18 30.68 -32.59 19.74
CA ASP A 18 31.44 -32.65 20.99
C ASP A 18 30.55 -32.70 22.25
N TYR A 19 29.22 -32.72 22.08
CA TYR A 19 28.21 -32.67 23.15
C TYR A 19 28.32 -31.43 24.07
N SER A 20 29.07 -30.39 23.68
CA SER A 20 29.25 -29.17 24.48
C SER A 20 28.01 -28.25 24.48
N GLY A 21 26.95 -28.64 23.78
CA GLY A 21 25.69 -27.92 23.72
C GLY A 21 24.96 -28.14 22.40
N TYR A 22 24.21 -27.13 21.96
CA TYR A 22 23.42 -27.16 20.75
C TYR A 22 23.77 -26.00 19.80
N THR A 23 23.33 -26.14 18.56
CA THR A 23 23.30 -25.11 17.53
C THR A 23 21.88 -24.95 17.03
N VAL A 24 21.54 -23.78 16.50
CA VAL A 24 20.22 -23.50 15.91
C VAL A 24 20.32 -23.62 14.40
N ASP A 25 19.43 -24.40 13.80
CA ASP A 25 19.25 -24.45 12.35
C ASP A 25 18.74 -23.09 11.85
N LYS A 26 19.68 -22.31 11.29
CA LYS A 26 19.40 -20.97 10.79
C LYS A 26 18.34 -20.96 9.69
N ASN A 27 18.32 -21.99 8.83
CA ASN A 27 17.37 -22.07 7.72
C ASN A 27 15.96 -22.36 8.23
N ALA A 28 15.83 -23.26 9.20
CA ALA A 28 14.52 -23.55 9.80
C ALA A 28 13.94 -22.32 10.53
N MET A 29 14.77 -21.61 11.29
CA MET A 29 14.41 -20.35 11.95
C MET A 29 14.03 -19.26 10.93
N GLU A 30 14.84 -19.06 9.89
CA GLU A 30 14.55 -18.07 8.84
C GLU A 30 13.24 -18.40 8.10
N ASN A 31 13.01 -19.67 7.77
CA ASN A 31 11.76 -20.11 7.14
C ASN A 31 10.53 -19.83 8.00
N TRP A 32 10.64 -19.99 9.33
CA TRP A 32 9.54 -19.66 10.23
C TRP A 32 9.27 -18.15 10.25
N VAL A 33 10.31 -17.32 10.37
CA VAL A 33 10.19 -15.86 10.32
C VAL A 33 9.61 -15.41 8.98
N LEU A 34 10.04 -15.99 7.85
CA LEU A 34 9.50 -15.68 6.53
C LEU A 34 8.03 -16.05 6.39
N LYS A 35 7.59 -17.22 6.91
CA LYS A 35 6.17 -17.61 6.92
C LYS A 35 5.32 -16.67 7.77
N PHE A 36 5.84 -16.29 8.94
CA PHE A 36 5.23 -15.29 9.79
C PHE A 36 5.07 -13.95 9.04
N MET A 37 6.15 -13.45 8.45
CA MET A 37 6.13 -12.22 7.65
C MET A 37 5.15 -12.30 6.48
N TYR A 38 5.17 -13.38 5.70
CA TYR A 38 4.30 -13.56 4.53
C TYR A 38 2.82 -13.54 4.91
N LYS A 39 2.47 -14.07 6.09
CA LYS A 39 1.08 -14.11 6.56
C LYS A 39 0.54 -12.75 7.00
N TYR A 40 1.39 -11.88 7.56
CA TYR A 40 0.94 -10.64 8.22
C TYR A 40 1.42 -9.35 7.57
N ASN A 41 2.39 -9.40 6.66
CA ASN A 41 2.73 -8.23 5.85
C ASN A 41 1.57 -7.91 4.91
N THR A 42 1.15 -6.65 4.93
CA THR A 42 0.16 -6.13 3.99
C THR A 42 0.83 -5.28 2.90
N GLN A 43 1.97 -4.66 3.21
CA GLN A 43 2.78 -3.98 2.19
C GLN A 43 3.20 -4.95 1.09
N TYR A 44 2.96 -4.59 -0.18
CA TYR A 44 3.15 -5.41 -1.38
C TYR A 44 2.32 -6.72 -1.42
N GLY A 45 1.45 -6.94 -0.43
CA GLY A 45 0.58 -8.09 -0.33
C GLY A 45 -0.72 -7.87 -1.09
N TRP A 46 -1.84 -8.25 -0.47
CA TRP A 46 -3.16 -7.97 -1.02
C TRP A 46 -4.10 -7.47 0.09
N HIS A 47 -5.08 -6.68 -0.31
CA HIS A 47 -6.08 -6.09 0.58
C HIS A 47 -7.47 -6.51 0.13
N LYS A 48 -8.28 -6.95 1.08
CA LYS A 48 -9.74 -7.01 0.90
C LYS A 48 -10.30 -5.63 1.23
N PHE A 49 -10.96 -5.00 0.27
CA PHE A 49 -11.50 -3.66 0.42
C PHE A 49 -12.99 -3.65 0.09
N LYS A 50 -13.80 -3.03 0.96
CA LYS A 50 -15.21 -2.77 0.71
C LYS A 50 -15.34 -1.36 0.16
N THR A 51 -15.79 -1.23 -1.08
CA THR A 51 -15.93 0.04 -1.79
C THR A 51 -17.11 0.84 -1.26
N HIS A 52 -17.14 2.13 -1.59
CA HIS A 52 -18.23 3.02 -1.20
C HIS A 52 -19.63 2.55 -1.65
N ASP A 53 -19.71 1.85 -2.78
CA ASP A 53 -20.94 1.31 -3.37
C ASP A 53 -21.26 -0.14 -2.92
N GLY A 54 -20.50 -0.68 -1.97
CA GLY A 54 -20.78 -1.97 -1.35
C GLY A 54 -20.15 -3.18 -2.03
N ARG A 55 -19.43 -3.00 -3.15
CA ARG A 55 -18.62 -4.09 -3.75
C ARG A 55 -17.48 -4.47 -2.81
N THR A 56 -17.04 -5.71 -2.94
CA THR A 56 -15.83 -6.21 -2.27
C THR A 56 -14.77 -6.50 -3.31
N LYS A 57 -13.63 -5.83 -3.22
CA LYS A 57 -12.49 -5.97 -4.13
C LYS A 57 -11.32 -6.63 -3.41
N LYS A 58 -10.60 -7.48 -4.14
CA LYS A 58 -9.31 -8.03 -3.71
C LYS A 58 -8.23 -7.35 -4.55
N ILE A 59 -7.53 -6.41 -3.94
CA ILE A 59 -6.54 -5.55 -4.62
C ILE A 59 -5.16 -6.07 -4.26
N TYR A 60 -4.28 -6.21 -5.26
CA TYR A 60 -2.93 -6.74 -5.07
C TYR A 60 -1.89 -5.63 -5.20
N GLY A 61 -0.82 -5.76 -4.43
CA GLY A 61 0.35 -4.92 -4.50
C GLY A 61 0.15 -3.51 -3.97
N GLY A 62 1.16 -2.69 -4.25
CA GLY A 62 1.27 -1.32 -3.77
C GLY A 62 2.11 -1.18 -2.51
N PRO A 63 2.67 0.02 -2.27
CA PRO A 63 3.65 0.25 -1.22
C PRO A 63 3.01 0.49 0.15
N TYR A 64 1.69 0.46 0.28
CA TYR A 64 1.02 0.74 1.54
C TYR A 64 0.87 -0.49 2.42
N GLY A 65 1.14 -0.32 3.71
CA GLY A 65 0.77 -1.26 4.74
C GLY A 65 1.89 -1.55 5.75
N TRP A 66 1.68 -2.60 6.52
CA TRP A 66 2.58 -3.07 7.55
C TRP A 66 3.63 -4.00 6.95
N ARG A 67 4.88 -3.80 7.37
CA ARG A 67 5.99 -4.68 6.99
C ARG A 67 6.83 -5.00 8.20
N ILE A 68 6.95 -6.29 8.50
CA ILE A 68 7.79 -6.81 9.57
C ILE A 68 9.27 -6.77 9.14
N SER A 69 10.16 -6.47 10.09
CA SER A 69 11.60 -6.44 9.93
C SER A 69 12.18 -7.84 10.15
N LYS A 70 12.56 -8.50 9.05
CA LYS A 70 13.22 -9.83 9.09
C LYS A 70 14.42 -9.84 10.04
N ASP A 71 15.31 -8.87 9.89
CA ASP A 71 16.61 -8.88 10.58
C ASP A 71 16.47 -8.64 12.09
N LYS A 72 15.53 -7.77 12.49
CA LYS A 72 15.23 -7.54 13.92
C LYS A 72 14.53 -8.74 14.54
N GLU A 73 13.58 -9.35 13.84
CA GLU A 73 12.92 -10.58 14.29
C GLU A 73 13.91 -11.74 14.45
N MET A 74 14.75 -11.97 13.44
CA MET A 74 15.78 -13.01 13.48
C MET A 74 16.76 -12.82 14.64
N THR A 75 17.20 -11.58 14.86
CA THR A 75 18.08 -11.22 16.00
C THR A 75 17.39 -11.50 17.34
N SER A 76 16.12 -11.10 17.47
CA SER A 76 15.32 -11.31 18.68
C SER A 76 15.12 -12.79 18.99
N VAL A 77 14.66 -13.57 18.00
CA VAL A 77 14.43 -15.01 18.16
C VAL A 77 15.72 -15.72 18.54
N LYS A 78 16.84 -15.40 17.89
CA LYS A 78 18.15 -15.97 18.22
C LYS A 78 18.55 -15.69 19.67
N LYS A 79 18.37 -14.45 20.15
CA LYS A 79 18.66 -14.06 21.54
C LYS A 79 17.77 -14.80 22.54
N MET A 80 16.48 -14.91 22.24
CA MET A 80 15.52 -15.60 23.10
C MET A 80 15.84 -17.10 23.24
N LEU A 81 16.19 -17.75 22.14
CA LEU A 81 16.59 -19.16 22.15
C LEU A 81 17.89 -19.39 22.94
N ALA A 82 18.87 -18.50 22.79
CA ALA A 82 20.15 -18.60 23.50
C ALA A 82 19.99 -18.42 25.03
N ASN A 83 19.10 -17.53 25.46
CA ASN A 83 18.92 -17.17 26.85
C ASN A 83 17.78 -17.92 27.56
N GLY A 84 16.98 -18.69 26.81
CA GLY A 84 15.81 -19.38 27.36
C GLY A 84 14.70 -18.42 27.84
N THR A 85 14.58 -17.24 27.24
CA THR A 85 13.63 -16.21 27.67
C THR A 85 12.35 -16.22 26.84
N THR A 86 11.23 -15.85 27.46
CA THR A 86 9.94 -15.64 26.79
C THR A 86 9.61 -14.15 26.70
N GLU A 87 8.97 -13.75 25.62
CA GLU A 87 8.54 -12.37 25.38
C GLU A 87 7.18 -12.37 24.68
N THR A 88 6.30 -11.42 25.02
CA THR A 88 5.09 -11.09 24.27
C THR A 88 5.18 -9.63 23.86
N ARG A 89 5.15 -9.36 22.56
CA ARG A 89 5.30 -8.01 21.98
C ARG A 89 4.63 -7.90 20.63
N GLU A 90 4.52 -6.67 20.14
CA GLU A 90 4.32 -6.45 18.71
C GLU A 90 5.54 -6.93 17.89
N PRO A 91 5.33 -7.26 16.60
CA PRO A 91 6.43 -7.49 15.68
C PRO A 91 7.34 -6.26 15.58
N TYR A 92 8.63 -6.48 15.33
CA TYR A 92 9.51 -5.40 14.93
C TYR A 92 9.12 -4.92 13.55
N TRP A 93 8.51 -3.73 13.49
CA TRP A 93 8.08 -3.14 12.24
C TRP A 93 9.27 -2.50 11.49
N ARG A 94 9.36 -2.81 10.19
CA ARG A 94 10.15 -2.06 9.20
C ARG A 94 9.35 -0.86 8.71
N GLU A 95 8.07 -1.09 8.41
CA GLU A 95 7.11 -0.07 8.00
C GLU A 95 5.81 -0.27 8.78
N LYS A 96 5.14 0.84 9.10
CA LYS A 96 3.86 0.85 9.81
C LYS A 96 2.77 1.41 8.91
N GLY A 97 1.64 0.72 8.85
CA GLY A 97 0.41 1.26 8.27
C GLY A 97 -0.21 2.33 9.18
N LYS A 98 -1.27 2.99 8.69
CA LYS A 98 -1.96 4.05 9.44
C LYS A 98 -2.77 3.51 10.61
N VAL A 99 -3.39 2.34 10.43
CA VAL A 99 -4.17 1.64 11.46
C VAL A 99 -3.93 0.14 11.39
N TYR A 100 -4.19 -0.54 12.51
CA TYR A 100 -4.21 -1.99 12.61
C TYR A 100 -5.53 -2.39 13.28
N ASP A 101 -6.64 -2.26 12.55
CA ASP A 101 -7.99 -2.38 13.15
C ASP A 101 -8.65 -3.75 12.95
N GLY A 102 -8.09 -4.60 12.08
CA GLY A 102 -8.60 -5.95 11.79
C GLY A 102 -9.97 -6.01 11.09
N VAL A 103 -10.63 -4.86 10.87
CA VAL A 103 -12.00 -4.73 10.32
C VAL A 103 -11.96 -4.13 8.92
N ASN A 104 -11.25 -3.02 8.72
CA ASN A 104 -10.95 -2.39 7.43
C ASN A 104 -9.50 -2.64 6.99
N GLY A 105 -8.85 -3.62 7.64
CA GLY A 105 -7.44 -3.89 7.44
C GLY A 105 -6.58 -2.77 8.00
N ASP A 106 -5.65 -2.30 7.18
CA ASP A 106 -4.70 -1.25 7.54
C ASP A 106 -4.99 0.11 6.89
N ILE A 107 -5.99 0.19 6.02
CA ILE A 107 -6.39 1.42 5.30
C ILE A 107 -7.11 2.40 6.24
N GLY A 108 -7.99 1.88 7.10
CA GLY A 108 -8.79 2.68 8.02
C GLY A 108 -9.94 3.44 7.34
N ASP A 109 -10.38 4.53 7.97
CA ASP A 109 -11.61 5.24 7.62
C ASP A 109 -11.37 6.59 6.92
N THR A 110 -10.11 6.92 6.65
CA THR A 110 -9.68 8.17 6.02
C THR A 110 -8.70 7.85 4.91
N TYR A 111 -9.19 7.86 3.68
CA TYR A 111 -8.50 7.38 2.48
C TYR A 111 -9.06 8.05 1.20
N VAL A 112 -8.33 7.92 0.10
CA VAL A 112 -8.80 8.23 -1.25
C VAL A 112 -9.18 6.92 -1.95
N GLU A 113 -10.35 6.86 -2.54
CA GLU A 113 -10.83 5.76 -3.37
C GLU A 113 -10.80 6.20 -4.84
N VAL A 114 -10.21 5.39 -5.72
CA VAL A 114 -10.19 5.62 -7.16
C VAL A 114 -10.91 4.46 -7.81
N ASP A 115 -12.18 4.68 -8.15
CA ASP A 115 -12.94 3.75 -8.96
C ASP A 115 -12.63 4.05 -10.43
N MET A 116 -11.69 3.29 -10.98
CA MET A 116 -11.24 3.42 -12.37
C MET A 116 -12.25 2.82 -13.35
N GLY A 117 -13.16 1.95 -12.91
CA GLY A 117 -14.29 1.49 -13.74
C GLY A 117 -15.33 2.61 -13.92
N ALA A 118 -15.65 3.32 -12.83
CA ALA A 118 -16.59 4.44 -12.84
C ALA A 118 -15.95 5.81 -13.15
N GLN A 119 -14.63 5.85 -13.35
CA GLN A 119 -13.85 7.08 -13.58
C GLN A 119 -14.14 8.18 -12.55
N THR A 120 -14.17 7.81 -11.27
CA THR A 120 -14.50 8.72 -10.17
C THR A 120 -13.53 8.55 -9.00
N VAL A 121 -13.08 9.68 -8.45
CA VAL A 121 -12.26 9.75 -7.24
C VAL A 121 -13.13 10.20 -6.08
N TYR A 122 -13.03 9.49 -4.96
CA TYR A 122 -13.72 9.79 -3.72
C TYR A 122 -12.69 10.03 -2.61
N TYR A 123 -12.95 10.98 -1.73
CA TYR A 123 -12.18 11.17 -0.51
C TYR A 123 -13.08 10.95 0.71
N PHE A 124 -12.68 10.00 1.55
CA PHE A 124 -13.31 9.69 2.82
C PHE A 124 -12.46 10.25 3.96
N LYS A 125 -13.13 10.83 4.96
CA LYS A 125 -12.50 11.27 6.20
C LYS A 125 -13.37 10.89 7.38
N LYS A 126 -12.82 10.09 8.30
CA LYS A 126 -13.52 9.55 9.46
C LYS A 126 -14.81 8.81 9.06
N GLY A 127 -14.71 7.96 8.04
CA GLY A 127 -15.79 7.12 7.53
C GLY A 127 -16.88 7.86 6.74
N LYS A 128 -16.72 9.17 6.50
CA LYS A 128 -17.70 9.98 5.77
C LYS A 128 -17.14 10.44 4.43
N LEU A 129 -17.94 10.33 3.37
CA LEU A 129 -17.63 10.92 2.07
C LEU A 129 -17.53 12.44 2.23
N LYS A 130 -16.38 13.02 1.87
CA LYS A 130 -16.12 14.47 1.94
C LYS A 130 -15.99 15.13 0.59
N TYR A 131 -15.59 14.36 -0.41
CA TYR A 131 -15.39 14.88 -1.76
C TYR A 131 -15.52 13.75 -2.78
N ALA A 132 -16.11 14.06 -3.93
CA ALA A 132 -16.19 13.17 -5.07
C ALA A 132 -16.00 14.00 -6.34
N THR A 133 -15.31 13.45 -7.33
CA THR A 133 -15.10 14.10 -8.63
C THR A 133 -14.89 13.07 -9.71
N SER A 134 -15.39 13.33 -10.91
CA SER A 134 -14.98 12.58 -12.10
C SER A 134 -13.49 12.79 -12.37
N CYS A 135 -12.86 11.81 -12.99
CA CYS A 135 -11.47 11.83 -13.39
C CYS A 135 -11.28 11.25 -14.80
N VAL A 136 -10.06 11.29 -15.32
CA VAL A 136 -9.64 10.42 -16.42
C VAL A 136 -8.36 9.69 -16.04
N THR A 137 -8.43 8.37 -15.92
CA THR A 137 -7.28 7.52 -15.60
C THR A 137 -6.44 7.25 -16.84
N GLY A 138 -5.38 6.46 -16.66
CA GLY A 138 -4.52 5.94 -17.70
C GLY A 138 -5.26 5.23 -18.81
N LYS A 139 -4.72 5.32 -20.02
CA LYS A 139 -5.27 4.64 -21.19
C LYS A 139 -5.25 3.12 -20.99
N MET A 140 -6.26 2.40 -21.48
CA MET A 140 -6.36 0.93 -21.35
C MET A 140 -5.39 0.15 -22.26
N THR A 141 -4.13 0.56 -22.29
CA THR A 141 -3.00 -0.14 -22.91
C THR A 141 -2.01 -0.56 -21.83
N ALA A 142 -1.24 -1.63 -22.08
CA ALA A 142 -0.36 -2.24 -21.08
C ALA A 142 0.67 -1.24 -20.48
N ASP A 143 1.10 -0.26 -21.26
CA ASP A 143 2.10 0.76 -20.92
C ASP A 143 1.53 1.99 -20.20
N ARG A 144 0.21 2.24 -20.27
CA ARG A 144 -0.42 3.48 -19.76
C ARG A 144 -1.54 3.25 -18.77
N LYS A 145 -2.00 2.02 -18.60
CA LYS A 145 -3.09 1.70 -17.67
C LYS A 145 -2.70 2.11 -16.25
N THR A 146 -3.57 2.86 -15.58
CA THR A 146 -3.36 3.15 -14.14
C THR A 146 -3.39 1.83 -13.38
N PRO A 147 -2.38 1.52 -12.55
CA PRO A 147 -2.29 0.25 -11.85
C PRO A 147 -3.33 0.16 -10.72
N GLU A 148 -3.93 -1.02 -10.55
CA GLU A 148 -4.63 -1.35 -9.31
C GLU A 148 -3.61 -1.49 -8.19
N CYS A 149 -3.84 -0.83 -7.05
CA CYS A 149 -2.93 -0.89 -5.91
C CYS A 149 -3.57 -0.34 -4.63
N VAL A 150 -2.97 -0.70 -3.50
CA VAL A 150 -3.12 0.07 -2.26
C VAL A 150 -1.81 0.82 -1.99
N ALA A 151 -1.89 2.13 -2.04
CA ALA A 151 -0.76 3.05 -1.94
C ALA A 151 -1.07 4.18 -0.95
N TYR A 152 -0.31 5.27 -1.00
CA TYR A 152 -0.53 6.42 -0.13
C TYR A 152 0.00 7.69 -0.79
N ILE A 153 -0.55 8.85 -0.43
CA ILE A 153 -0.04 10.14 -0.90
C ILE A 153 1.42 10.29 -0.44
N LEU A 154 2.37 10.24 -1.39
CA LEU A 154 3.81 10.28 -1.09
C LEU A 154 4.23 11.67 -0.61
N TYR A 155 3.77 12.69 -1.30
CA TYR A 155 3.96 14.11 -0.99
C TYR A 155 2.95 14.93 -1.80
N LYS A 156 3.03 16.26 -1.66
CA LYS A 156 2.14 17.21 -2.32
C LYS A 156 2.95 18.37 -2.88
N GLN A 157 2.74 18.73 -4.14
CA GLN A 157 3.45 19.83 -4.79
C GLN A 157 2.47 20.72 -5.58
N PRO A 158 2.43 22.04 -5.35
CA PRO A 158 1.41 22.92 -5.93
C PRO A 158 1.57 23.14 -7.44
N SER A 159 2.80 23.04 -7.95
CA SER A 159 3.12 23.09 -9.38
C SER A 159 4.25 22.11 -9.68
N ALA A 160 4.12 21.31 -10.74
CA ALA A 160 5.15 20.39 -11.19
C ALA A 160 5.10 20.28 -12.72
N THR A 161 6.24 19.97 -13.34
CA THR A 161 6.30 19.58 -14.75
C THR A 161 6.45 18.06 -14.80
N LEU A 162 5.42 17.38 -15.32
CA LEU A 162 5.43 15.93 -15.49
C LEU A 162 5.91 15.61 -16.90
N SER A 163 6.97 14.82 -17.02
CA SER A 163 7.54 14.43 -18.31
C SER A 163 7.67 12.92 -18.44
N GLY A 164 7.57 12.45 -19.67
CA GLY A 164 7.76 11.05 -20.05
C GLY A 164 8.07 10.95 -21.54
N GLN A 165 8.07 9.73 -22.09
CA GLN A 165 8.42 9.52 -23.48
C GLN A 165 7.41 10.24 -24.41
N GLY A 166 7.86 11.33 -25.02
CA GLY A 166 7.05 12.12 -25.96
C GLY A 166 6.06 13.10 -25.32
N TYR A 167 6.12 13.35 -24.00
CA TYR A 167 5.27 14.38 -23.38
C TYR A 167 5.98 15.15 -22.25
N SER A 168 5.57 16.41 -22.09
CA SER A 168 5.85 17.27 -20.95
C SER A 168 4.58 18.06 -20.66
N SER A 169 4.17 18.14 -19.40
CA SER A 169 2.94 18.81 -19.01
C SER A 169 3.12 19.53 -17.68
N ASP A 170 2.91 20.84 -17.70
CA ASP A 170 2.84 21.64 -16.50
C ASP A 170 1.50 21.40 -15.82
N VAL A 171 1.56 20.90 -14.60
CA VAL A 171 0.39 20.56 -13.80
C VAL A 171 0.41 21.36 -12.50
N LYS A 172 -0.79 21.68 -12.02
CA LYS A 172 -0.99 22.14 -10.65
C LYS A 172 -1.48 20.98 -9.78
N TYR A 173 -1.18 21.09 -8.49
CA TYR A 173 -1.66 20.17 -7.45
C TYR A 173 -1.23 18.72 -7.68
N TRP A 174 0.07 18.49 -7.84
CA TRP A 174 0.65 17.16 -7.95
C TRP A 174 0.60 16.41 -6.61
N MET A 175 0.01 15.22 -6.62
CA MET A 175 -0.17 14.33 -5.47
C MET A 175 0.15 12.89 -5.88
N PRO A 176 1.44 12.53 -5.99
CA PRO A 176 1.85 11.17 -6.32
C PRO A 176 1.44 10.18 -5.26
N PHE A 177 1.05 8.98 -5.67
CA PHE A 177 0.76 7.89 -4.75
C PHE A 177 1.54 6.59 -5.03
N ILE A 178 1.94 6.33 -6.28
CA ILE A 178 2.74 5.14 -6.60
C ILE A 178 3.70 5.39 -7.76
N GLY A 179 5.01 5.29 -7.51
CA GLY A 179 6.03 5.60 -8.53
C GLY A 179 5.81 6.99 -9.13
N ASN A 180 5.67 7.06 -10.45
CA ASN A 180 5.36 8.30 -11.20
C ASN A 180 3.86 8.50 -11.49
N VAL A 181 2.98 7.77 -10.78
CA VAL A 181 1.53 7.89 -10.91
C VAL A 181 0.95 8.66 -9.72
N GLY A 182 0.09 9.61 -10.02
CA GLY A 182 -0.54 10.47 -9.03
C GLY A 182 -1.78 11.18 -9.53
N PHE A 183 -2.39 11.96 -8.64
CA PHE A 183 -3.43 12.92 -8.99
C PHE A 183 -2.82 14.25 -9.39
N HIS A 184 -3.39 14.89 -10.42
CA HIS A 184 -3.05 16.28 -10.76
C HIS A 184 -4.16 16.95 -11.56
N SER A 185 -4.10 18.28 -11.66
CA SER A 185 -4.94 19.03 -12.59
C SER A 185 -4.60 18.68 -14.03
N ALA A 186 -5.61 18.57 -14.89
CA ALA A 186 -5.44 18.41 -16.33
C ALA A 186 -6.19 19.50 -17.11
N PRO A 187 -5.69 20.76 -17.11
CA PRO A 187 -6.38 21.89 -17.73
C PRO A 187 -6.57 21.75 -19.24
N TRP A 188 -5.82 20.87 -19.90
CA TRP A 188 -5.94 20.56 -21.33
C TRP A 188 -7.15 19.69 -21.68
N ARG A 189 -7.83 19.08 -20.69
CA ARG A 189 -8.99 18.21 -20.95
C ARG A 189 -10.28 19.00 -20.95
N GLY A 190 -11.10 18.79 -21.98
CA GLY A 190 -12.46 19.33 -22.07
C GLY A 190 -13.53 18.50 -21.33
N SER A 191 -13.24 17.22 -21.03
CA SER A 191 -14.18 16.26 -20.43
C SER A 191 -13.49 15.35 -19.42
N PHE A 192 -14.27 14.86 -18.45
CA PHE A 192 -13.86 13.92 -17.41
C PHE A 192 -14.97 12.88 -17.17
N GLY A 193 -14.59 11.66 -16.78
CA GLY A 193 -15.52 10.55 -16.59
C GLY A 193 -15.78 9.73 -17.86
N GLY A 194 -16.82 8.90 -17.80
CA GLY A 194 -17.27 8.09 -18.93
C GLY A 194 -16.20 7.13 -19.45
N SER A 195 -16.11 6.99 -20.77
CA SER A 195 -15.20 6.08 -21.47
C SER A 195 -13.92 6.74 -21.98
N GLU A 196 -13.62 7.98 -21.58
CA GLU A 196 -12.44 8.75 -22.01
C GLU A 196 -11.13 7.97 -21.81
N TYR A 197 -11.02 7.20 -20.73
CA TYR A 197 -9.84 6.39 -20.42
C TYR A 197 -9.60 5.23 -21.40
N ILE A 198 -10.58 4.85 -22.23
CA ILE A 198 -10.40 3.76 -23.21
C ILE A 198 -9.52 4.22 -24.37
N SER A 199 -9.86 5.34 -25.00
CA SER A 199 -9.17 5.83 -26.21
C SER A 199 -8.25 7.02 -25.95
N ASN A 200 -8.57 7.85 -24.95
CA ASN A 200 -7.96 9.15 -24.66
C ASN A 200 -7.51 9.30 -23.20
N GLY A 201 -7.15 8.20 -22.54
CA GLY A 201 -6.65 8.18 -21.16
C GLY A 201 -5.27 8.81 -21.00
N SER A 202 -4.84 9.01 -19.75
CA SER A 202 -3.52 9.55 -19.40
C SER A 202 -2.38 8.54 -19.66
N HIS A 203 -1.16 8.86 -19.22
CA HIS A 203 -0.02 7.93 -19.16
C HIS A 203 0.09 7.18 -17.82
N GLY A 204 -1.03 7.03 -17.11
CA GLY A 204 -1.11 6.31 -15.83
C GLY A 204 -1.62 7.19 -14.69
N CYS A 205 -1.40 8.50 -14.74
CA CYS A 205 -1.93 9.45 -13.75
C CYS A 205 -3.46 9.53 -13.74
N VAL A 206 -4.01 10.00 -12.62
CA VAL A 206 -5.43 10.29 -12.48
C VAL A 206 -5.64 11.78 -12.74
N ASN A 207 -6.08 12.09 -13.96
CA ASN A 207 -6.35 13.47 -14.38
C ASN A 207 -7.62 13.98 -13.72
N LEU A 208 -7.55 15.14 -13.08
CA LEU A 208 -8.68 15.79 -12.42
C LEU A 208 -9.00 17.14 -13.07
N PRO A 209 -10.27 17.58 -13.04
CA PRO A 209 -10.59 18.98 -13.29
C PRO A 209 -9.75 19.89 -12.38
N THR A 210 -9.27 21.02 -12.88
CA THR A 210 -8.34 21.88 -12.11
C THR A 210 -8.91 22.31 -10.76
N TYR A 211 -10.21 22.66 -10.70
CA TYR A 211 -10.88 23.00 -9.45
C TYR A 211 -10.93 21.80 -8.49
N ALA A 212 -11.14 20.60 -9.02
CA ALA A 212 -11.25 19.37 -8.24
C ALA A 212 -9.90 18.92 -7.69
N ALA A 213 -8.83 19.04 -8.49
CA ALA A 213 -7.47 18.83 -8.03
C ALA A 213 -7.13 19.77 -6.87
N ALA A 214 -7.50 21.05 -6.97
CA ALA A 214 -7.29 22.03 -5.89
C ALA A 214 -8.03 21.67 -4.60
N ALA A 215 -9.28 21.21 -4.72
CA ALA A 215 -10.09 20.77 -3.58
C ALA A 215 -9.49 19.53 -2.92
N LEU A 216 -9.19 18.49 -3.70
CA LEU A 216 -8.56 17.27 -3.20
C LEU A 216 -7.21 17.57 -2.53
N TYR A 217 -6.39 18.43 -3.14
CA TYR A 217 -5.11 18.88 -2.60
C TYR A 217 -5.23 19.54 -1.23
N LYS A 218 -6.31 20.28 -0.95
CA LYS A 218 -6.54 20.85 0.39
C LYS A 218 -6.97 19.80 1.40
N LEU A 219 -7.66 18.75 0.95
CA LEU A 219 -8.26 17.73 1.80
C LEU A 219 -7.28 16.63 2.21
N VAL A 220 -6.48 16.13 1.27
CA VAL A 220 -5.56 15.01 1.51
C VAL A 220 -4.30 15.44 2.25
N SER A 221 -3.77 14.53 3.05
CA SER A 221 -2.48 14.67 3.74
C SER A 221 -1.47 13.66 3.19
N GLN A 222 -0.18 13.97 3.31
CA GLN A 222 0.87 12.97 3.07
C GLN A 222 0.63 11.75 3.96
N GLY A 223 0.77 10.55 3.40
CA GLY A 223 0.49 9.29 4.07
C GLY A 223 -0.99 8.86 4.06
N ASP A 224 -1.92 9.69 3.56
CA ASP A 224 -3.30 9.22 3.38
C ASP A 224 -3.34 8.05 2.38
N PRO A 225 -3.97 6.91 2.73
CA PRO A 225 -4.05 5.76 1.84
C PRO A 225 -4.80 6.09 0.56
N VAL A 226 -4.38 5.47 -0.54
CA VAL A 226 -5.02 5.54 -1.85
C VAL A 226 -5.35 4.12 -2.29
N VAL A 227 -6.62 3.85 -2.55
CA VAL A 227 -7.11 2.55 -2.99
C VAL A 227 -7.61 2.68 -4.42
N ALA A 228 -6.88 2.11 -5.37
CA ALA A 228 -7.21 2.19 -6.80
C ALA A 228 -7.59 0.81 -7.34
N TYR A 229 -8.76 0.71 -7.99
CA TYR A 229 -9.29 -0.53 -8.57
C TYR A 229 -10.11 -0.28 -9.85
N TYR A 230 -10.33 -1.30 -10.68
CA TYR A 230 -11.29 -1.28 -11.80
C TYR A 230 -12.61 -1.96 -11.44
#